data_AF-A0A5R9NY58-F1
#
_entry.id   AF-A0A5R9NY58-F1
#
_cell.length_a   1.000
_cell.length_b   1.000
_cell.length_c   1.000
_cell.angle_alpha   90.00
_cell.angle_beta   90.00
_cell.angle_gamma   90.00
#
_symmetry.space_group_name_H-M   'P 1'
#
loop_
_entity.id
_entity.type
_entity.pdbx_description
1 polymer ?
#
loop_
_entity_poly.entity_id
_entity_poly.type
_entity_poly.pdbx_seq_one_letter_code
_entity_poly.pdbx_strand_id
1 'polypeptide(L)'
;MIAKNFVDEIIPDWQLQLDETHRITVHSTIIYRVPVSQAQFNKALASLEARQTAYADELTQLAGRKGKLRVIDHNTTLAARQALSKKHGENFLDKFIYDTERAIVPELGAAVRRINDRGVRTSPERAGAAISISPARSFRSATDLARFEQKRGSTWSPTVRLEVIISLEGPREQVELSVEDVRTAMLFCGPVTSFTEIAGVPHHHDEPAMKLPLAAP
;
A
#
# COMPACT_ATOMS: atom_id res chain seq x y z
N MET A 1 32.50 -19.10 3.61
CA MET A 1 32.38 -18.30 4.85
C MET A 1 32.36 -16.82 4.49
N ILE A 2 31.22 -16.29 4.02
CA ILE A 2 30.94 -14.83 3.92
C ILE A 2 29.42 -14.68 4.01
N ALA A 3 28.86 -14.61 5.23
CA ALA A 3 27.42 -14.38 5.44
C ALA A 3 27.14 -13.57 6.72
N LYS A 4 28.11 -12.76 7.18
CA LYS A 4 28.00 -12.03 8.46
C LYS A 4 28.17 -10.51 8.37
N ASN A 5 28.36 -9.92 7.18
CA ASN A 5 28.75 -8.52 7.07
C ASN A 5 27.82 -7.61 6.26
N PHE A 6 26.63 -8.05 5.84
CA PHE A 6 25.72 -7.15 5.13
C PHE A 6 24.72 -6.54 6.13
N VAL A 7 25.12 -5.41 6.70
CA VAL A 7 24.34 -4.63 7.67
C VAL A 7 23.34 -3.68 6.98
N ASP A 8 23.34 -3.56 5.65
CA ASP A 8 22.60 -2.47 4.97
C ASP A 8 21.73 -2.92 3.79
N GLU A 9 21.16 -4.14 3.77
CA GLU A 9 20.16 -4.63 2.78
C GLU A 9 20.46 -4.40 1.27
N ILE A 10 21.65 -3.93 0.92
CA ILE A 10 22.13 -3.71 -0.44
C ILE A 10 22.86 -4.98 -0.87
N ILE A 11 22.23 -5.75 -1.76
CA ILE A 11 22.89 -6.84 -2.47
C ILE A 11 23.81 -6.19 -3.51
N PRO A 12 25.14 -6.38 -3.45
CA PRO A 12 26.03 -5.78 -4.44
C PRO A 12 25.85 -6.43 -5.83
N ASP A 13 25.84 -5.57 -6.86
CA ASP A 13 25.51 -5.82 -8.28
C ASP A 13 26.18 -7.02 -8.98
N TRP A 14 27.25 -7.60 -8.42
CA TRP A 14 28.04 -8.67 -9.06
C TRP A 14 27.53 -10.08 -8.79
N GLN A 15 26.44 -10.24 -8.01
CA GLN A 15 25.83 -11.54 -7.72
C GLN A 15 24.64 -11.91 -8.59
N LEU A 16 24.08 -10.98 -9.37
CA LEU A 16 22.99 -11.28 -10.29
C LEU A 16 23.56 -11.65 -11.65
N GLN A 17 23.33 -12.89 -12.10
CA GLN A 17 23.63 -13.24 -13.48
C GLN A 17 22.72 -12.45 -14.43
N LEU A 18 23.19 -12.12 -15.64
CA LEU A 18 22.41 -11.36 -16.64
C LEU A 18 21.05 -12.00 -16.97
N ASP A 19 20.91 -13.31 -16.72
CA ASP A 19 19.70 -14.09 -17.00
C ASP A 19 18.80 -14.28 -15.76
N GLU A 20 19.16 -13.72 -14.59
CA GLU A 20 18.39 -13.91 -13.36
C GLU A 20 17.21 -12.93 -13.24
N THR A 21 16.07 -13.46 -12.82
CA THR A 21 14.86 -12.68 -12.58
C THR A 21 15.11 -11.68 -11.45
N HIS A 22 15.01 -10.39 -11.78
CA HIS A 22 15.16 -9.33 -10.82
C HIS A 22 13.85 -9.13 -10.06
N ARG A 23 13.92 -9.04 -8.73
CA ARG A 23 12.76 -8.80 -7.88
C ARG A 23 12.99 -7.56 -7.03
N ILE A 24 12.07 -6.60 -7.11
CA ILE A 24 12.06 -5.40 -6.26
C ILE A 24 10.69 -5.29 -5.61
N THR A 25 10.65 -4.92 -4.34
CA THR A 25 9.42 -4.41 -3.71
C THR A 25 9.52 -2.91 -3.56
N VAL A 26 8.62 -2.19 -4.21
CA VAL A 26 8.49 -0.75 -4.12
C VAL A 26 7.56 -0.42 -2.96
N HIS A 27 8.02 0.41 -2.04
CA HIS A 27 7.21 1.04 -1.02
C HIS A 27 7.22 2.56 -1.24
N SER A 28 6.11 3.09 -1.74
CA SER A 28 5.92 4.51 -1.99
C SER A 28 4.91 5.10 -1.01
N THR A 29 5.22 6.26 -0.45
CA THR A 29 4.39 6.92 0.57
C THR A 29 4.19 8.40 0.26
N ILE A 30 2.95 8.87 0.37
CA ILE A 30 2.60 10.30 0.44
C ILE A 30 1.96 10.59 1.80
N ILE A 31 2.46 11.63 2.48
CA ILE A 31 1.89 12.11 3.74
C ILE A 31 1.18 13.44 3.50
N TYR A 32 -0.15 13.43 3.60
CA TYR A 32 -0.97 14.63 3.51
C TYR A 32 -1.12 15.28 4.87
N ARG A 33 -0.89 16.59 4.96
CA ARG A 33 -1.29 17.37 6.12
C ARG A 33 -2.73 17.82 5.97
N VAL A 34 -3.58 17.48 6.95
CA VAL A 34 -4.99 17.87 6.91
C VAL A 34 -5.19 19.16 7.71
N PRO A 35 -5.78 20.21 7.12
CA PRO A 35 -5.94 21.52 7.78
C PRO A 35 -7.15 21.53 8.73
N VAL A 36 -7.19 20.61 9.69
CA VAL A 36 -8.24 20.52 10.72
C VAL A 36 -7.64 20.55 12.12
N SER A 37 -8.45 20.87 13.13
CA SER A 37 -8.01 20.76 14.53
C SER A 37 -7.83 19.29 14.95
N GLN A 38 -6.97 19.06 15.95
CA GLN A 38 -6.79 17.72 16.54
C GLN A 38 -8.10 17.14 17.09
N ALA A 39 -8.97 17.99 17.66
CA ALA A 39 -10.27 17.58 18.19
C ALA A 39 -11.22 17.10 17.06
N GLN A 40 -11.32 17.85 15.97
CA GLN A 40 -12.10 17.44 14.80
C GLN A 40 -11.55 16.15 14.18
N PHE A 41 -10.23 16.02 14.08
CA PHE A 41 -9.59 14.81 13.55
C PHE A 41 -9.87 13.59 14.41
N ASN A 42 -9.73 13.68 15.74
CA ASN A 42 -10.03 12.58 16.64
C ASN A 42 -11.52 12.20 16.62
N LYS A 43 -12.44 13.16 16.51
CA LYS A 43 -13.87 12.89 16.36
C LYS A 43 -14.16 12.15 15.05
N ALA A 44 -13.54 12.57 13.95
CA ALA A 44 -13.68 11.88 12.67
C ALA A 44 -13.08 10.47 12.71
N LEU A 45 -11.92 10.30 13.33
CA LEU A 45 -11.26 9.00 13.49
C LEU A 45 -12.10 8.03 14.31
N ALA A 46 -12.66 8.49 15.44
CA ALA A 46 -13.48 7.65 16.32
C ALA A 46 -14.76 7.11 15.66
N SER A 47 -15.25 7.78 14.60
CA SER A 47 -16.41 7.31 13.83
C SER A 47 -16.03 6.59 12.54
N LEU A 48 -14.76 6.53 12.17
CA LEU A 48 -14.33 6.03 10.86
C LEU A 48 -14.59 4.52 10.71
N GLU A 49 -14.18 3.73 11.70
CA GLU A 49 -14.33 2.26 11.65
C GLU A 49 -15.80 1.84 11.58
N ALA A 50 -16.65 2.39 12.46
CA ALA A 50 -18.09 2.14 12.44
C ALA A 50 -18.74 2.51 11.10
N ARG A 51 -18.25 3.58 10.44
CA ARG A 51 -18.71 3.99 9.12
C ARG A 51 -18.22 3.08 8.00
N GLN A 52 -16.99 2.58 8.07
CA GLN A 52 -16.47 1.61 7.11
C GLN A 52 -17.27 0.30 7.17
N THR A 53 -17.61 -0.17 8.37
CA THR A 53 -18.50 -1.32 8.56
C THR A 53 -19.89 -1.05 7.99
N ALA A 54 -20.51 0.09 8.35
CA ALA A 54 -21.82 0.46 7.83
C ALA A 54 -21.82 0.60 6.29
N TYR A 55 -20.73 1.10 5.70
CA TYR A 55 -20.57 1.16 4.25
C TYR A 55 -20.54 -0.23 3.60
N ALA A 56 -19.80 -1.17 4.18
CA ALA A 56 -19.76 -2.56 3.70
C ALA A 56 -21.14 -3.23 3.77
N ASP A 57 -21.92 -2.95 4.81
CA ASP A 57 -23.29 -3.43 4.96
C ASP A 57 -24.21 -2.84 3.88
N GLU A 58 -24.17 -1.52 3.65
CA GLU A 58 -24.94 -0.85 2.59
C GLU A 58 -24.59 -1.38 1.20
N LEU A 59 -23.30 -1.57 0.92
CA LEU A 59 -22.82 -2.17 -0.33
C LEU A 59 -23.41 -3.56 -0.54
N THR A 60 -23.35 -4.40 0.49
CA THR A 60 -23.85 -5.78 0.44
C THR A 60 -25.36 -5.80 0.21
N GLN A 61 -26.10 -4.94 0.89
CA GLN A 61 -27.56 -4.83 0.73
C GLN A 61 -27.94 -4.36 -0.68
N LEU A 62 -27.26 -3.35 -1.22
CA LEU A 62 -27.55 -2.82 -2.55
C LEU A 62 -27.13 -3.79 -3.66
N ALA A 63 -26.00 -4.46 -3.52
CA ALA A 63 -25.55 -5.49 -4.45
C ALA A 63 -26.50 -6.71 -4.47
N GLY A 64 -27.06 -7.08 -3.31
CA GLY A 64 -28.03 -8.17 -3.18
C GLY A 64 -29.33 -7.95 -3.96
N ARG A 65 -29.68 -6.70 -4.27
CA ARG A 65 -30.88 -6.36 -5.06
C ARG A 65 -30.73 -6.64 -6.56
N LYS A 66 -29.50 -6.85 -7.07
CA LYS A 66 -29.20 -7.06 -8.50
C LYS A 66 -29.17 -8.53 -8.95
N GLY A 67 -29.64 -9.47 -8.13
CA GLY A 67 -29.80 -10.89 -8.52
C GLY A 67 -28.57 -11.77 -8.25
N LYS A 68 -28.49 -12.93 -8.94
CA LYS A 68 -27.54 -14.03 -8.64
C LYS A 68 -26.07 -13.69 -8.91
N LEU A 69 -25.77 -12.77 -9.83
CA LEU A 69 -24.42 -12.27 -10.07
C LEU A 69 -24.22 -10.95 -9.31
N ARG A 70 -23.58 -11.06 -8.13
CA ARG A 70 -23.30 -9.92 -7.24
C ARG A 70 -22.16 -9.08 -7.80
N VAL A 71 -22.46 -8.23 -8.78
CA VAL A 71 -21.48 -7.27 -9.29
C VAL A 71 -21.61 -5.96 -8.52
N ILE A 72 -20.58 -5.62 -7.74
CA ILE A 72 -20.45 -4.30 -7.13
C ILE A 72 -19.90 -3.36 -8.21
N ASP A 73 -20.80 -2.73 -8.95
CA ASP A 73 -20.43 -1.71 -9.94
C ASP A 73 -20.23 -0.32 -9.30
N HIS A 74 -19.69 0.60 -10.08
CA HIS A 74 -19.43 1.98 -9.64
C HIS A 74 -20.69 2.70 -9.16
N ASN A 75 -21.85 2.45 -9.78
CA ASN A 75 -23.11 3.06 -9.36
C ASN A 75 -23.56 2.57 -7.99
N THR A 76 -23.30 1.28 -7.69
CA THR A 76 -23.61 0.67 -6.39
C THR A 76 -22.72 1.27 -5.29
N THR A 77 -21.43 1.48 -5.56
CA THR A 77 -20.53 2.12 -4.60
C THR A 77 -20.91 3.57 -4.32
N LEU A 78 -21.26 4.34 -5.37
CA LEU A 78 -21.77 5.71 -5.22
C LEU A 78 -23.08 5.75 -4.42
N ALA A 79 -24.03 4.87 -4.72
CA ALA A 79 -25.31 4.80 -4.03
C ALA A 79 -25.15 4.44 -2.54
N ALA A 80 -24.28 3.47 -2.22
CA ALA A 80 -23.95 3.10 -0.84
C ALA A 80 -23.36 4.28 -0.05
N ARG A 81 -22.45 5.05 -0.67
CA ARG A 81 -21.89 6.26 -0.03
C ARG A 81 -22.93 7.35 0.20
N GLN A 82 -23.80 7.59 -0.78
CA GLN A 82 -24.88 8.56 -0.62
C GLN A 82 -25.85 8.15 0.50
N ALA A 83 -26.16 6.85 0.61
CA ALA A 83 -26.97 6.32 1.70
C ALA A 83 -26.29 6.48 3.06
N LEU A 84 -24.99 6.15 3.16
CA LEU A 84 -24.18 6.33 4.36
C LEU A 84 -24.14 7.80 4.81
N SER A 85 -23.89 8.72 3.87
CA SER A 85 -23.86 10.17 4.14
C SER A 85 -25.20 10.70 4.64
N LYS A 86 -26.31 10.20 4.09
CA LYS A 86 -27.66 10.56 4.56
C LYS A 86 -27.95 10.05 5.97
N LYS A 87 -27.48 8.85 6.32
CA LYS A 87 -27.74 8.20 7.62
C LYS A 87 -26.84 8.70 8.74
N HIS A 88 -25.55 8.89 8.47
CA HIS A 88 -24.53 9.16 9.49
C HIS A 88 -23.87 10.54 9.35
N GLY A 89 -24.35 11.38 8.43
CA GLY A 89 -23.74 12.66 8.09
C GLY A 89 -22.43 12.50 7.30
N GLU A 90 -21.79 13.63 6.98
CA GLU A 90 -20.48 13.65 6.31
C GLU A 90 -19.35 13.49 7.33
N ASN A 91 -18.35 12.67 6.98
CA ASN A 91 -17.08 12.59 7.69
C ASN A 91 -15.96 12.91 6.69
N PHE A 92 -15.14 13.91 7.03
CA PHE A 92 -14.10 14.38 6.11
C PHE A 92 -13.01 13.33 5.86
N LEU A 93 -12.69 12.45 6.83
CA LEU A 93 -11.70 11.39 6.64
C LEU A 93 -12.20 10.32 5.68
N ASP A 94 -13.46 9.90 5.84
CA ASP A 94 -14.12 8.96 4.93
C ASP A 94 -14.16 9.51 3.50
N LYS A 95 -14.50 10.79 3.34
CA LYS A 95 -14.47 11.48 2.04
C LYS A 95 -13.06 11.59 1.47
N PHE A 96 -12.08 11.99 2.29
CA PHE A 96 -10.68 12.12 1.86
C PHE A 96 -10.11 10.78 1.38
N ILE A 97 -10.33 9.71 2.14
CA ILE A 97 -9.90 8.35 1.80
C ILE A 97 -10.50 7.96 0.45
N TYR A 98 -11.80 8.19 0.26
CA TYR A 98 -12.48 7.87 -0.99
C TYR A 98 -11.96 8.63 -2.19
N ASP A 99 -11.84 9.96 -2.07
CA ASP A 99 -11.42 10.81 -3.17
C ASP A 99 -9.99 10.45 -3.57
N THR A 100 -9.14 10.13 -2.59
CA THR A 100 -7.78 9.66 -2.82
C THR A 100 -7.76 8.28 -3.48
N GLU A 101 -8.50 7.29 -2.98
CA GLU A 101 -8.66 5.97 -3.60
C GLU A 101 -9.13 6.07 -5.05
N ARG A 102 -10.14 6.90 -5.29
CA ARG A 102 -10.72 7.13 -6.62
C ARG A 102 -9.70 7.74 -7.59
N ALA A 103 -8.77 8.55 -7.09
CA ALA A 103 -7.71 9.14 -7.88
C ALA A 103 -6.57 8.15 -8.16
N ILE A 104 -6.05 7.45 -7.14
CA ILE A 104 -4.85 6.62 -7.28
C ILE A 104 -5.12 5.27 -7.96
N VAL A 105 -6.28 4.63 -7.70
CA VAL A 105 -6.54 3.26 -8.19
C VAL A 105 -6.51 3.18 -9.73
N PRO A 106 -7.13 4.11 -10.49
CA PRO A 106 -7.04 4.10 -11.96
C PRO A 106 -5.62 4.30 -12.47
N GLU A 107 -4.86 5.23 -11.86
CA GLU A 107 -3.49 5.56 -12.27
C GLU A 107 -2.54 4.40 -12.02
N LEU A 108 -2.58 3.82 -10.82
CA LEU A 108 -1.80 2.63 -10.49
C LEU A 108 -2.26 1.43 -11.33
N GLY A 109 -3.55 1.30 -11.61
CA GLY A 109 -4.07 0.27 -12.52
C GLY A 109 -3.61 0.42 -13.97
N ALA A 110 -3.40 1.65 -14.44
CA ALA A 110 -2.79 1.92 -15.74
C ALA A 110 -1.29 1.58 -15.72
N ALA A 111 -0.57 1.92 -14.65
CA ALA A 111 0.83 1.53 -14.46
C ALA A 111 1.00 0.01 -14.45
N VAL A 112 0.24 -0.71 -13.61
CA VAL A 112 0.28 -2.18 -13.52
C VAL A 112 0.05 -2.85 -14.88
N ARG A 113 -0.88 -2.33 -15.70
CA ARG A 113 -1.09 -2.84 -17.06
C ARG A 113 0.15 -2.66 -17.94
N ARG A 114 0.75 -1.47 -17.97
CA ARG A 114 1.99 -1.23 -18.72
C ARG A 114 3.14 -2.12 -18.26
N ILE A 115 3.25 -2.35 -16.95
CA ILE A 115 4.26 -3.22 -16.34
C ILE A 115 4.07 -4.68 -16.82
N ASN A 116 2.84 -5.18 -16.75
CA ASN A 116 2.51 -6.53 -17.21
C ASN A 116 2.73 -6.70 -18.73
N ASP A 117 2.42 -5.68 -19.53
CA ASP A 117 2.67 -5.68 -20.98
C ASP A 117 4.18 -5.76 -21.33
N ARG A 118 5.06 -5.36 -20.41
CA ARG A 118 6.54 -5.51 -20.52
C ARG A 118 7.06 -6.86 -20.04
N GLY A 119 6.19 -7.78 -19.64
CA GLY A 119 6.56 -9.10 -19.12
C GLY A 119 7.07 -9.10 -17.68
N VAL A 120 6.81 -8.02 -16.92
CA VAL A 120 7.10 -7.95 -15.48
C VAL A 120 5.86 -8.37 -14.70
N ARG A 121 6.02 -9.29 -13.75
CA ARG A 121 4.94 -9.72 -12.86
C ARG A 121 4.79 -8.73 -11.70
N THR A 122 3.55 -8.37 -11.39
CA THR A 122 3.22 -7.51 -10.25
C THR A 122 2.54 -8.30 -9.13
N SER A 123 2.91 -8.06 -7.87
CA SER A 123 2.19 -8.56 -6.70
C SER A 123 1.97 -7.43 -5.69
N PRO A 124 0.71 -7.12 -5.30
CA PRO A 124 -0.52 -7.77 -5.77
C PRO A 124 -0.86 -7.39 -7.22
N GLU A 125 -1.54 -8.29 -7.94
CA GLU A 125 -1.95 -8.06 -9.34
C GLU A 125 -3.00 -6.94 -9.49
N ARG A 126 -3.79 -6.71 -8.44
CA ARG A 126 -4.82 -5.67 -8.43
C ARG A 126 -4.28 -4.43 -7.76
N ALA A 127 -4.28 -3.31 -8.49
CA ALA A 127 -3.84 -2.00 -7.99
C ALA A 127 -4.48 -1.63 -6.64
N GLY A 128 -5.80 -1.81 -6.51
CA GLY A 128 -6.51 -1.49 -5.26
C GLY A 128 -6.06 -2.30 -4.03
N ALA A 129 -5.44 -3.47 -4.23
CA ALA A 129 -4.89 -4.27 -3.13
C ALA A 129 -3.47 -3.84 -2.74
N ALA A 130 -2.77 -3.10 -3.60
CA ALA A 130 -1.44 -2.54 -3.31
C ALA A 130 -1.52 -1.24 -2.49
N ILE A 131 -2.71 -0.64 -2.38
CA ILE A 131 -2.93 0.68 -1.80
C ILE A 131 -3.47 0.55 -0.38
N SER A 132 -2.93 1.36 0.53
CA SER A 132 -3.53 1.63 1.83
C SER A 132 -3.63 3.13 2.07
N ILE A 133 -4.74 3.58 2.66
CA ILE A 133 -4.95 4.98 3.04
C ILE A 133 -5.38 5.06 4.49
N SER A 134 -4.52 5.60 5.33
CA SER A 134 -4.68 5.54 6.78
C SER A 134 -4.55 6.91 7.43
N PRO A 135 -5.49 7.33 8.28
CA PRO A 135 -5.30 8.49 9.14
C PRO A 135 -4.10 8.27 10.07
N ALA A 136 -3.28 9.29 10.23
CA ALA A 136 -2.05 9.26 11.00
C ALA A 136 -1.88 10.53 11.84
N ARG A 137 -0.84 10.51 12.67
CA ARG A 137 -0.41 11.66 13.46
C ARG A 137 1.06 11.90 13.18
N SER A 138 1.42 13.14 12.86
CA SER A 138 2.80 13.52 12.65
C SER A 138 3.32 14.32 13.83
N PHE A 139 4.46 13.89 14.36
CA PHE A 139 5.16 14.53 15.47
C PHE A 139 6.37 15.29 14.94
N ARG A 140 6.70 16.43 15.56
CA ARG A 140 7.84 17.25 15.14
C ARG A 140 9.17 16.71 15.67
N SER A 141 9.13 15.88 16.71
CA SER A 141 10.30 15.33 17.36
C SER A 141 9.98 13.98 18.02
N ALA A 142 11.02 13.18 18.28
CA ALA A 142 10.91 11.97 19.09
C ALA A 142 10.42 12.28 20.51
N THR A 143 10.75 13.45 21.06
CA THR A 143 10.26 13.90 22.37
C THR A 143 8.75 14.15 22.37
N ASP A 144 8.19 14.72 21.31
CA ASP A 144 6.74 14.93 21.20
C ASP A 144 5.99 13.60 21.07
N LEU A 145 6.57 12.65 20.33
CA LEU A 145 6.05 11.28 20.25
C LEU A 145 6.06 10.62 21.65
N ALA A 146 7.20 10.65 22.35
CA ALA A 146 7.31 10.08 23.69
C ALA A 146 6.34 10.71 24.69
N ARG A 147 6.13 12.04 24.62
CA ARG A 147 5.12 12.72 25.44
C ARG A 147 3.71 12.22 25.14
N PHE A 148 3.37 12.05 23.88
CA PHE A 148 2.06 11.52 23.45
C PHE A 148 1.83 10.09 23.95
N GLU A 149 2.83 9.21 23.80
CA GLU A 149 2.77 7.82 24.27
C GLU A 149 2.60 7.75 25.80
N GLN A 150 3.24 8.67 26.54
CA GLN A 150 3.08 8.82 27.98
C GLN A 150 1.78 9.53 28.39
N LYS A 151 0.87 9.81 27.45
CA LYS A 151 -0.38 10.58 27.64
C LYS A 151 -0.15 11.96 28.29
N ARG A 152 1.04 12.51 28.10
CA ARG A 152 1.37 13.89 28.45
C ARG A 152 0.98 14.79 27.28
N GLY A 153 0.66 16.05 27.57
CA GLY A 153 0.31 17.02 26.52
C GLY A 153 1.35 17.02 25.41
N SER A 154 0.93 16.70 24.19
CA SER A 154 1.79 16.61 23.02
C SER A 154 1.14 17.32 21.83
N THR A 155 1.97 18.04 21.09
CA THR A 155 1.54 18.77 19.90
C THR A 155 1.87 17.92 18.67
N TRP A 156 0.85 17.33 18.06
CA TRP A 156 0.95 16.61 16.79
C TRP A 156 0.09 17.27 15.72
N SER A 157 0.40 17.00 14.46
CA SER A 157 -0.38 17.48 13.31
C SER A 157 -1.21 16.34 12.72
N PRO A 158 -2.51 16.57 12.44
CA PRO A 158 -3.34 15.64 11.70
C PRO A 158 -2.77 15.34 10.31
N THR A 159 -2.59 14.05 10.01
CA THR A 159 -2.13 13.59 8.70
C THR A 159 -2.93 12.42 8.19
N VAL A 160 -2.86 12.18 6.87
CA VAL A 160 -3.34 10.96 6.23
C VAL A 160 -2.19 10.43 5.38
N ARG A 161 -1.95 9.12 5.45
CA ARG A 161 -0.89 8.45 4.70
C ARG A 161 -1.52 7.64 3.57
N LEU A 162 -1.07 7.88 2.35
CA LEU A 162 -1.27 6.98 1.21
C LEU A 162 0.01 6.15 1.06
N GLU A 163 -0.11 4.83 1.13
CA GLU A 163 1.00 3.89 0.90
C GLU A 163 0.65 3.00 -0.29
N VAL A 164 1.65 2.76 -1.14
CA VAL A 164 1.61 1.76 -2.20
C VAL A 164 2.74 0.78 -1.96
N ILE A 165 2.39 -0.50 -1.84
CA ILE A 165 3.34 -1.60 -1.71
C ILE A 165 3.10 -2.56 -2.87
N ILE A 166 4.09 -2.66 -3.76
CA ILE A 166 4.01 -3.52 -4.95
C ILE A 166 5.36 -4.20 -5.21
N SER A 167 5.35 -5.51 -5.33
CA SER A 167 6.48 -6.30 -5.79
C SER A 167 6.45 -6.43 -7.31
N LEU A 168 7.61 -6.24 -7.93
CA LEU A 168 7.87 -6.33 -9.35
C LEU A 168 8.88 -7.47 -9.56
N GLU A 169 8.62 -8.34 -10.53
CA GLU A 169 9.50 -9.46 -10.82
C GLU A 169 9.61 -9.71 -12.33
N GLY A 170 10.82 -9.64 -12.87
CA GLY A 170 11.06 -9.83 -14.31
C GLY A 170 12.50 -9.51 -14.73
N PRO A 171 12.75 -9.34 -16.04
CA PRO A 171 14.06 -8.92 -16.53
C PRO A 171 14.47 -7.57 -15.93
N ARG A 172 15.74 -7.43 -15.49
CA ARG A 172 16.25 -6.24 -14.77
C ARG A 172 15.85 -4.93 -15.42
N GLU A 173 16.17 -4.74 -16.70
CA GLU A 173 15.85 -3.49 -17.43
C GLU A 173 14.35 -3.16 -17.41
N GLN A 174 13.49 -4.17 -17.51
CA GLN A 174 12.04 -3.98 -17.48
C GLN A 174 11.53 -3.66 -16.07
N VAL A 175 12.13 -4.26 -15.04
CA VAL A 175 11.80 -3.96 -13.64
C VAL A 175 12.17 -2.52 -13.30
N GLU A 176 13.36 -2.06 -13.66
CA GLU A 176 13.81 -0.67 -13.45
C GLU A 176 12.87 0.34 -14.11
N LEU A 177 12.49 0.11 -15.37
CA LEU A 177 11.49 0.94 -16.07
C LEU A 177 10.11 0.90 -15.38
N SER A 178 9.77 -0.22 -14.77
CA SER A 178 8.48 -0.43 -14.09
C SER A 178 8.42 0.27 -12.73
N VAL A 179 9.56 0.43 -12.04
CA VAL A 179 9.66 1.23 -10.81
C VAL A 179 9.25 2.69 -11.08
N GLU A 180 9.71 3.26 -12.20
CA GLU A 180 9.36 4.63 -12.60
C GLU A 180 7.89 4.79 -12.98
N ASP A 181 7.24 3.75 -13.51
CA ASP A 181 5.79 3.76 -13.73
C ASP A 181 5.01 3.87 -12.40
N VAL A 182 5.46 3.16 -11.35
CA VAL A 182 4.86 3.25 -10.01
C VAL A 182 5.08 4.64 -9.41
N ARG A 183 6.31 5.18 -9.53
CA ARG A 183 6.64 6.54 -9.08
C ARG A 183 5.74 7.58 -9.75
N THR A 184 5.57 7.47 -11.07
CA THR A 184 4.74 8.39 -11.87
C THR A 184 3.27 8.32 -11.47
N ALA A 185 2.73 7.11 -11.25
CA ALA A 185 1.36 6.95 -10.78
C ALA A 185 1.12 7.64 -9.42
N MET A 186 2.11 7.56 -8.52
CA MET A 186 2.02 8.21 -7.21
C MET A 186 2.04 9.74 -7.30
N LEU A 187 2.84 10.31 -8.22
CA LEU A 187 2.92 11.76 -8.42
C LEU A 187 1.58 12.41 -8.80
N PHE A 188 0.65 11.63 -9.37
CA PHE A 188 -0.70 12.11 -9.66
C PHE A 188 -1.47 12.53 -8.39
N CYS A 189 -1.22 11.88 -7.27
CA CYS A 189 -1.89 12.17 -6.01
C CYS A 189 -1.16 13.22 -5.16
N GLY A 190 0.07 13.59 -5.53
CA GLY A 190 0.84 14.63 -4.86
C GLY A 190 2.33 14.30 -4.77
N PRO A 191 3.12 15.15 -4.08
CA PRO A 191 4.55 14.95 -3.94
C PRO A 191 4.85 13.71 -3.10
N VAL A 192 5.61 12.77 -3.67
CA VAL A 192 6.08 11.57 -2.98
C VAL A 192 6.96 11.98 -1.80
N THR A 193 6.56 11.55 -0.60
CA THR A 193 7.25 11.88 0.66
C THR A 193 8.37 10.89 0.96
N SER A 194 8.17 9.62 0.59
CA SER A 194 9.17 8.56 0.69
C SER A 194 8.99 7.57 -0.46
N PHE A 195 10.10 7.10 -1.01
CA PHE A 195 10.11 6.06 -2.03
C PHE A 195 11.28 5.13 -1.74
N THR A 196 10.98 3.88 -1.42
CA THR A 196 11.96 2.87 -1.03
C THR A 196 11.84 1.67 -1.95
N GLU A 197 12.98 1.17 -2.41
CA GLU A 197 13.10 -0.02 -3.23
C GLU A 197 13.82 -1.08 -2.41
N ILE A 198 13.20 -2.25 -2.27
CA ILE A 198 13.74 -3.36 -1.50
C ILE A 198 14.04 -4.50 -2.46
N ALA A 199 15.31 -4.79 -2.68
CA ALA A 199 15.74 -5.88 -3.54
C ALA A 199 15.40 -7.24 -2.91
N GLY A 200 14.79 -8.13 -3.68
CA GLY A 200 14.59 -9.52 -3.29
C GLY A 200 15.83 -10.34 -3.61
N VAL A 201 16.44 -10.98 -2.61
CA VAL A 201 17.50 -11.96 -2.82
C VAL A 201 16.85 -13.27 -3.33
N PRO A 202 17.25 -13.81 -4.49
CA PRO A 202 16.84 -15.16 -4.86
C PRO A 202 17.39 -16.17 -3.85
N HIS A 203 16.56 -17.09 -3.36
CA HIS A 203 17.00 -18.17 -2.49
C HIS A 203 17.85 -19.17 -3.30
N HIS A 204 19.17 -18.96 -3.36
CA HIS A 204 20.12 -19.90 -3.96
C HIS A 204 20.63 -20.99 -2.98
N HIS A 205 19.93 -21.21 -1.87
CA HIS A 205 20.29 -22.24 -0.89
C HIS A 205 19.35 -23.43 -0.95
N ASP A 206 19.36 -24.14 -2.07
CA ASP A 206 19.20 -25.59 -2.00
C ASP A 206 20.57 -26.14 -1.60
N GLU A 207 20.79 -26.34 -0.29
CA GLU A 207 21.87 -27.23 0.12
C GLU A 207 21.65 -28.57 -0.59
N PRO A 208 22.64 -29.12 -1.32
CA PRO A 208 22.48 -30.46 -1.87
C PRO A 208 22.25 -31.37 -0.67
N ALA A 209 21.06 -31.97 -0.58
CA ALA A 209 20.74 -32.96 0.43
C ALA A 209 21.84 -34.02 0.34
N MET A 210 22.81 -33.94 1.25
CA MET A 210 23.90 -34.88 1.36
C MET A 210 23.24 -36.18 1.80
N LYS A 211 22.87 -37.01 0.82
CA LYS A 211 22.35 -38.36 1.07
C LYS A 211 23.48 -39.12 1.74
N LEU A 212 23.48 -39.11 3.07
CA LEU A 212 24.26 -40.05 3.86
C LEU A 212 23.81 -41.45 3.40
N PRO A 213 24.71 -42.29 2.86
CA PRO A 213 24.36 -43.65 2.56
C PRO A 213 24.02 -44.33 3.89
N LEU A 214 22.76 -44.71 4.05
CA LEU A 214 22.34 -45.66 5.07
C LEU A 214 23.10 -46.96 4.81
N ALA A 215 24.18 -47.17 5.54
CA ALA A 215 24.78 -48.48 5.68
C ALA A 215 23.77 -49.36 6.43
N ALA A 216 23.37 -50.45 5.79
CA ALA A 216 22.69 -51.58 6.42
C ALA A 216 23.25 -52.87 5.78
N PRO A 217 23.21 -54.02 6.46
CA PRO A 217 22.89 -54.27 7.87
C PRO A 217 24.11 -54.51 8.77
#